data_AF-A0AAE9MQ70-F1
#
_entry.id   AF-A0AAE9MQ70-F1
#
_cell.length_a   1.000
_cell.length_b   1.000
_cell.length_c   1.000
_cell.angle_alpha   90.00
_cell.angle_beta   90.00
_cell.angle_gamma   90.00
#
_symmetry.space_group_name_H-M   'P 1'
#
loop_
_entity.id
_entity.type
_entity.pdbx_description
1 polymer ?
#
loop_
_entity_poly.entity_id
_entity_poly.type
_entity_poly.pdbx_seq_one_letter_code
_entity_poly.pdbx_strand_id
1 'polypeptide(L)'
;MNKLIALFALIFITVSCKNKGEKSDYVLPTSNGNTNKILVVIKGNDWEGKIGDEIRSVFGEHQVGLPQPETLLSVGQIDPIGFKGFIRNARAVLILREGEKEKIAVEKNKYAEPQILVYATAKSKGALVDLIRNRGKEIIKLFKDEDVKFTQNIFKKEKLDESQFKTIKKLGISLTIPERFKLVEDTGDFLWLRQHLKSGIARGDGTNNILVYSYPLEDESKVEDNITRMRDTIGKKYIPGSKEGMHMITEQAYTPFTFDAEIDGRKAYETRGKWEVKNDFMAGPFINYSIIDKENNRVLVFEGFTYAPSVNKRDFIFELEAIAKSLKIK
;
A
#
# COMPACT_ATOMS: atom_id res chain seq x y z
N MET A 1 -73.46 -32.57 9.30
CA MET A 1 -72.48 -33.42 8.57
C MET A 1 -71.12 -32.73 8.68
N ASN A 2 -70.65 -32.53 9.92
CA ASN A 2 -69.61 -31.53 10.26
C ASN A 2 -68.39 -32.20 10.93
N LYS A 3 -68.05 -33.42 10.49
CA LYS A 3 -66.90 -34.19 11.00
C LYS A 3 -65.91 -34.59 9.90
N LEU A 4 -65.82 -33.80 8.83
CA LEU A 4 -64.83 -34.01 7.75
C LEU A 4 -63.90 -32.82 7.50
N ILE A 5 -63.98 -31.73 8.28
CA ILE A 5 -63.10 -30.57 8.15
C ILE A 5 -61.94 -30.60 9.18
N ALA A 6 -62.04 -31.45 10.20
CA ALA A 6 -61.01 -31.56 11.25
C ALA A 6 -59.80 -32.45 10.88
N LEU A 7 -59.80 -33.10 9.69
CA LEU A 7 -58.74 -34.03 9.28
C LEU A 7 -57.75 -33.46 8.26
N PHE A 8 -57.91 -32.20 7.85
CA PHE A 8 -56.99 -31.54 6.89
C PHE A 8 -56.12 -30.43 7.51
N ALA A 9 -56.20 -30.22 8.84
CA ALA A 9 -55.42 -29.21 9.56
C ALA A 9 -54.26 -29.79 10.38
N LEU A 10 -53.95 -31.09 10.25
CA LEU A 10 -53.06 -31.81 11.18
C LEU A 10 -51.86 -32.52 10.53
N ILE A 11 -51.34 -32.05 9.39
CA ILE A 11 -50.10 -32.60 8.78
C ILE A 11 -49.20 -31.48 8.20
N PHE A 12 -49.00 -30.38 8.94
CA PHE A 12 -47.94 -29.41 8.61
C PHE A 12 -47.16 -28.92 9.83
N ILE A 13 -47.04 -29.77 10.86
CA ILE A 13 -46.04 -29.58 11.91
C ILE A 13 -44.88 -30.52 11.61
N THR A 14 -44.14 -30.23 10.53
CA THR A 14 -42.75 -30.67 10.44
C THR A 14 -41.97 -29.79 11.40
N VAL A 15 -41.79 -30.29 12.62
CA VAL A 15 -40.78 -29.79 13.55
C VAL A 15 -39.43 -30.03 12.89
N SER A 16 -38.98 -29.05 12.12
CA SER A 16 -37.57 -28.91 11.80
C SER A 16 -36.86 -28.64 13.12
N CYS A 17 -36.23 -29.68 13.67
CA CYS A 17 -35.19 -29.51 14.66
C CYS A 17 -34.14 -28.58 14.04
N LYS A 18 -34.17 -27.30 14.43
CA LYS A 18 -33.00 -26.44 14.33
C LYS A 18 -31.90 -27.14 15.11
N ASN A 19 -31.04 -27.84 14.39
CA ASN A 19 -29.74 -28.23 14.88
C ASN A 19 -29.08 -26.97 15.45
N LYS A 20 -28.86 -26.99 16.77
CA LYS A 20 -28.01 -26.04 17.47
C LYS A 20 -26.60 -26.19 16.92
N GLY A 21 -26.35 -25.43 15.87
CA GLY A 21 -25.08 -25.31 15.15
C GLY A 21 -25.11 -24.12 14.20
N GLU A 22 -26.02 -23.16 14.40
CA GLU A 22 -25.89 -21.83 13.81
C GLU A 22 -24.72 -21.15 14.54
N LYS A 23 -23.52 -21.17 13.94
CA LYS A 23 -22.60 -20.04 14.15
C LYS A 23 -23.42 -18.81 13.79
N SER A 24 -23.81 -18.01 14.77
CA SER A 24 -24.30 -16.68 14.50
C SER A 24 -23.28 -16.03 13.58
N ASP A 25 -23.68 -15.61 12.38
CA ASP A 25 -22.86 -14.77 11.49
C ASP A 25 -22.58 -13.47 12.24
N TYR A 26 -21.57 -13.49 13.10
CA TYR A 26 -21.14 -12.34 13.86
C TYR A 26 -20.43 -11.42 12.87
N VAL A 27 -21.19 -10.47 12.33
CA VAL A 27 -20.64 -9.44 11.45
C VAL A 27 -19.68 -8.60 12.29
N LEU A 28 -18.40 -8.67 11.96
CA LEU A 28 -17.38 -7.87 12.62
C LEU A 28 -17.60 -6.39 12.28
N PRO A 29 -17.40 -5.48 13.26
CA PRO A 29 -17.43 -4.05 12.97
C PRO A 29 -16.31 -3.67 12.01
N THR A 30 -16.47 -2.53 11.31
CA THR A 30 -15.39 -1.98 10.49
C THR A 30 -14.22 -1.52 11.37
N SER A 31 -12.99 -1.77 10.90
CA SER A 31 -11.80 -1.31 11.61
C SER A 31 -11.63 0.20 11.56
N ASN A 32 -10.82 0.74 12.48
CA ASN A 32 -10.48 2.16 12.56
C ASN A 32 -8.98 2.41 12.37
N GLY A 33 -8.61 3.66 12.07
CA GLY A 33 -7.23 4.09 11.84
C GLY A 33 -6.84 4.23 10.36
N ASN A 34 -5.85 5.07 10.09
CA ASN A 34 -5.34 5.35 8.74
C ASN A 34 -4.27 4.35 8.32
N THR A 35 -3.99 4.21 7.02
CA THR A 35 -2.85 3.44 6.49
C THR A 35 -1.52 3.97 7.01
N ASN A 36 -0.49 3.11 6.98
CA ASN A 36 0.85 3.38 7.52
C ASN A 36 0.83 3.80 9.00
N LYS A 37 -0.15 3.34 9.77
CA LYS A 37 -0.26 3.62 11.21
C LYS A 37 -0.49 2.33 11.98
N ILE A 38 0.30 2.11 13.03
CA ILE A 38 0.18 0.95 13.91
C ILE A 38 -0.11 1.40 15.34
N LEU A 39 -0.86 0.57 16.06
CA LEU A 39 -1.08 0.70 17.50
C LEU A 39 -0.27 -0.37 18.23
N VAL A 40 0.65 0.03 19.10
CA VAL A 40 1.46 -0.87 19.91
C VAL A 40 0.81 -1.03 21.28
N VAL A 41 0.51 -2.28 21.65
CA VAL A 41 -0.05 -2.63 22.95
C VAL A 41 1.09 -3.06 23.87
N ILE A 42 1.48 -2.15 24.76
CA ILE A 42 2.61 -2.31 25.69
C ILE A 42 2.42 -1.40 26.91
N LYS A 43 2.92 -1.78 28.09
CA LYS A 43 2.83 -0.96 29.30
C LYS A 43 3.61 0.35 29.15
N GLY A 44 3.15 1.41 29.82
CA GLY A 44 3.79 2.75 29.78
C GLY A 44 5.29 2.73 30.10
N ASN A 45 5.68 2.06 31.20
CA ASN A 45 7.10 1.98 31.59
C ASN A 45 7.98 1.29 30.52
N ASP A 46 7.44 0.33 29.77
CA ASP A 46 8.18 -0.36 28.72
C ASP A 46 8.23 0.47 27.42
N TRP A 47 7.22 1.30 27.19
CA TRP A 47 7.17 2.28 26.11
C TRP A 47 8.14 3.45 26.30
N GLU A 48 8.33 3.90 27.53
CA GLU A 48 9.31 4.93 27.88
C GLU A 48 10.73 4.36 28.03
N GLY A 49 10.86 3.03 28.11
CA GLY A 49 12.14 2.34 28.20
C GLY A 49 12.66 1.81 26.86
N LYS A 50 13.66 0.91 26.97
CA LYS A 50 14.41 0.35 25.83
C LYS A 50 13.55 -0.30 24.74
N ILE A 51 12.44 -0.93 25.11
CA ILE A 51 11.55 -1.57 24.13
C ILE A 51 10.90 -0.50 23.25
N GLY A 52 10.35 0.55 23.86
CA GLY A 52 9.79 1.67 23.11
C GLY A 52 10.82 2.42 22.26
N ASP A 53 12.05 2.58 22.75
CA ASP A 53 13.13 3.19 21.97
C ASP A 53 13.45 2.39 20.71
N GLU A 54 13.56 1.07 20.84
CA GLU A 54 13.79 0.17 19.71
C GLU A 54 12.60 0.19 18.72
N ILE A 55 11.35 0.23 19.22
CA ILE A 55 10.17 0.39 18.37
C ILE A 55 10.25 1.69 17.57
N ARG A 56 10.54 2.82 18.23
CA ARG A 56 10.64 4.12 17.57
C ARG A 56 11.79 4.15 16.58
N SER A 57 12.91 3.49 16.89
CA SER A 57 14.05 3.38 15.98
C SER A 57 13.69 2.60 14.72
N VAL A 58 13.11 1.40 14.85
CA VAL A 58 12.87 0.48 13.72
C VAL A 58 11.63 0.86 12.93
N PHE A 59 10.49 1.10 13.60
CA PHE A 59 9.24 1.42 12.91
C PHE A 59 9.15 2.91 12.53
N GLY A 60 9.93 3.76 13.20
CA GLY A 60 10.07 5.18 12.90
C GLY A 60 11.17 5.52 11.90
N GLU A 61 11.83 4.52 11.28
CA GLU A 61 12.77 4.76 10.18
C GLU A 61 12.13 5.63 9.08
N HIS A 62 12.92 6.53 8.49
CA HIS A 62 12.42 7.43 7.45
C HIS A 62 12.18 6.70 6.14
N GLN A 63 11.07 7.02 5.48
CA GLN A 63 10.81 6.58 4.12
C GLN A 63 11.75 7.32 3.16
N VAL A 64 12.52 6.55 2.40
CA VAL A 64 13.41 7.04 1.37
C VAL A 64 12.65 7.65 0.18
N GLY A 65 13.30 8.57 -0.53
CA GLY A 65 12.77 9.21 -1.74
C GLY A 65 11.75 10.33 -1.48
N LEU A 66 11.47 10.67 -0.22
CA LEU A 66 10.63 11.82 0.12
C LEU A 66 11.45 13.11 0.26
N PRO A 67 10.90 14.28 -0.13
CA PRO A 67 11.56 15.58 0.07
C PRO A 67 11.61 15.99 1.55
N GLN A 68 10.57 15.68 2.32
CA GLN A 68 10.54 15.87 3.77
C GLN A 68 10.66 14.51 4.46
N PRO A 69 11.46 14.38 5.54
CA PRO A 69 11.53 13.13 6.29
C PRO A 69 10.17 12.76 6.91
N GLU A 70 9.64 11.60 6.52
CA GLU A 70 8.42 11.02 7.09
C GLU A 70 8.70 9.56 7.47
N THR A 71 8.11 9.06 8.56
CA THR A 71 8.37 7.70 9.04
C THR A 71 7.64 6.64 8.20
N LEU A 72 8.24 5.46 8.04
CA LEU A 72 7.63 4.31 7.35
C LEU A 72 6.27 3.94 7.96
N LEU A 73 6.20 3.94 9.29
CA LEU A 73 4.96 3.76 10.05
C LEU A 73 4.83 4.87 11.10
N SER A 74 3.62 5.36 11.28
CA SER A 74 3.26 6.18 12.43
C SER A 74 2.88 5.25 13.59
N VAL A 75 3.58 5.40 14.72
CA VAL A 75 3.41 4.49 15.86
C VAL A 75 2.63 5.19 16.97
N GLY A 76 1.50 4.61 17.38
CA GLY A 76 0.80 4.97 18.61
C GLY A 76 0.98 3.89 19.67
N GLN A 77 0.81 4.25 20.94
CA GLN A 77 0.87 3.30 22.06
C GLN A 77 -0.46 3.28 22.83
N ILE A 78 -0.79 2.11 23.38
CA ILE A 78 -1.84 1.95 24.38
C ILE A 78 -1.42 0.92 25.44
N ASP A 79 -1.80 1.18 26.69
CA ASP A 79 -1.61 0.19 27.76
C ASP A 79 -2.51 -1.05 27.52
N PRO A 80 -2.04 -2.28 27.81
CA PRO A 80 -2.84 -3.49 27.68
C PRO A 80 -4.22 -3.43 28.38
N ILE A 81 -4.32 -2.72 29.51
CA ILE A 81 -5.58 -2.55 30.24
C ILE A 81 -6.57 -1.71 29.44
N GLY A 82 -6.07 -0.73 28.69
CA GLY A 82 -6.83 0.17 27.82
C GLY A 82 -7.16 -0.42 26.45
N PHE A 83 -6.54 -1.54 26.06
CA PHE A 83 -6.83 -2.25 24.81
C PHE A 83 -8.16 -3.02 24.90
N LYS A 84 -9.27 -2.29 24.96
CA LYS A 84 -10.66 -2.77 25.12
C LYS A 84 -11.63 -1.94 24.25
N GLY A 85 -12.84 -2.47 24.05
CA GLY A 85 -13.90 -1.79 23.32
C GLY A 85 -13.45 -1.31 21.93
N PHE A 86 -13.74 -0.04 21.62
CA PHE A 86 -13.43 0.59 20.32
C PHE A 86 -11.94 0.56 19.95
N ILE A 87 -11.03 0.60 20.93
CA ILE A 87 -9.58 0.59 20.67
C ILE A 87 -9.13 -0.74 20.04
N ARG A 88 -9.84 -1.85 20.35
CA ARG A 88 -9.54 -3.15 19.73
C ARG A 88 -9.84 -3.20 18.26
N ASN A 89 -10.60 -2.26 17.71
CA ASN A 89 -10.95 -2.21 16.30
C ASN A 89 -9.87 -1.53 15.45
N ALA A 90 -8.74 -1.11 16.03
CA ALA A 90 -7.60 -0.58 15.28
C ALA A 90 -7.18 -1.55 14.16
N ARG A 91 -7.02 -1.04 12.93
CA ARG A 91 -6.73 -1.85 11.74
C ARG A 91 -5.42 -2.63 11.85
N ALA A 92 -4.37 -2.01 12.40
CA ALA A 92 -3.05 -2.60 12.52
C ALA A 92 -2.54 -2.49 13.97
N VAL A 93 -2.34 -3.65 14.62
CA VAL A 93 -1.97 -3.71 16.04
C VAL A 93 -0.75 -4.61 16.23
N LEU A 94 0.27 -4.09 16.91
CA LEU A 94 1.42 -4.86 17.39
C LEU A 94 1.26 -5.14 18.89
N ILE A 95 1.27 -6.40 19.28
CA ILE A 95 1.10 -6.83 20.67
C ILE A 95 2.38 -7.54 21.11
N LEU A 96 3.06 -6.96 22.10
CA LEU A 96 4.28 -7.53 22.67
C LEU A 96 3.95 -8.40 23.87
N ARG A 97 4.55 -9.59 23.94
CA ARG A 97 4.30 -10.58 24.99
C ARG A 97 5.57 -11.26 25.45
N GLU A 98 5.61 -11.57 26.74
CA GLU A 98 6.61 -12.50 27.27
C GLU A 98 6.05 -13.93 27.16
N GLY A 99 6.88 -14.89 26.75
CA GLY A 99 6.49 -16.29 26.58
C GLY A 99 7.68 -17.20 26.30
N GLU A 100 7.48 -18.52 26.34
CA GLU A 100 8.58 -19.49 26.38
C GLU A 100 9.46 -19.53 25.12
N LYS A 101 8.91 -19.17 23.96
CA LYS A 101 9.59 -19.23 22.65
C LYS A 101 9.42 -17.95 21.88
N GLU A 102 10.49 -17.54 21.20
CA GLU A 102 10.44 -16.43 20.26
C GLU A 102 9.50 -16.77 19.10
N LYS A 103 8.51 -15.91 18.83
CA LYS A 103 7.54 -16.14 17.76
C LYS A 103 6.92 -14.82 17.30
N ILE A 104 6.77 -14.69 15.98
CA ILE A 104 5.87 -13.72 15.36
C ILE A 104 4.64 -14.51 14.87
N ALA A 105 3.45 -14.08 15.30
CA ALA A 105 2.19 -14.68 14.90
C ALA A 105 1.24 -13.61 14.37
N VAL A 106 0.50 -13.93 13.31
CA VAL A 106 -0.47 -13.02 12.70
C VAL A 106 -1.87 -13.57 12.92
N GLU A 107 -2.78 -12.71 13.34
CA GLU A 107 -4.20 -13.00 13.44
C GLU A 107 -4.98 -11.90 12.72
N LYS A 108 -5.84 -12.29 11.79
CA LYS A 108 -6.64 -11.35 11.01
C LYS A 108 -8.07 -11.32 11.50
N ASN A 109 -8.71 -10.17 11.36
CA ASN A 109 -10.13 -9.97 11.60
C ASN A 109 -10.61 -10.51 12.96
N LYS A 110 -9.84 -10.26 14.02
CA LYS A 110 -10.17 -10.76 15.37
C LYS A 110 -11.31 -9.98 16.01
N TYR A 111 -11.26 -8.66 15.88
CA TYR A 111 -12.18 -7.73 16.53
C TYR A 111 -12.93 -6.83 15.53
N ALA A 112 -12.32 -6.58 14.36
CA ALA A 112 -12.89 -5.74 13.32
C ALA A 112 -12.42 -6.22 11.94
N GLU A 113 -13.05 -5.79 10.85
CA GLU A 113 -12.64 -6.13 9.49
C GLU A 113 -12.53 -4.88 8.60
N PRO A 114 -11.45 -4.73 7.80
CA PRO A 114 -10.24 -5.55 7.78
C PRO A 114 -9.30 -5.21 8.94
N GLN A 115 -8.64 -6.21 9.52
CA GLN A 115 -7.73 -6.01 10.64
C GLN A 115 -6.57 -7.01 10.64
N ILE A 116 -5.41 -6.56 11.06
CA ILE A 116 -4.21 -7.36 11.32
C ILE A 116 -3.69 -7.12 12.74
N LEU A 117 -3.58 -8.20 13.51
CA LEU A 117 -2.88 -8.25 14.79
C LEU A 117 -1.59 -9.05 14.59
N VAL A 118 -0.46 -8.42 14.91
CA VAL A 118 0.85 -9.07 14.97
C VAL A 118 1.21 -9.25 16.42
N TYR A 119 1.41 -10.49 16.85
CA TYR A 119 1.92 -10.83 18.16
C TYR A 119 3.41 -11.12 18.05
N ALA A 120 4.24 -10.33 18.73
CA ALA A 120 5.65 -10.62 18.90
C ALA A 120 5.89 -11.09 20.34
N THR A 121 6.27 -12.36 20.47
CA THR A 121 6.50 -13.03 21.74
C THR A 121 7.97 -13.34 21.90
N ALA A 122 8.55 -13.08 23.06
CA ALA A 122 9.93 -13.48 23.39
C ALA A 122 10.06 -13.83 24.88
N LYS A 123 11.19 -14.43 25.28
CA LYS A 123 11.40 -14.95 26.66
C LYS A 123 11.49 -13.89 27.75
N SER A 124 11.87 -12.67 27.39
CA SER A 124 12.07 -11.57 28.31
C SER A 124 11.97 -10.24 27.58
N LYS A 125 11.91 -9.14 28.33
CA LYS A 125 11.98 -7.78 27.79
C LYS A 125 13.22 -7.51 26.94
N GLY A 126 14.39 -8.02 27.34
CA GLY A 126 15.61 -7.91 26.55
C GLY A 126 15.49 -8.65 25.22
N ALA A 127 14.95 -9.87 25.24
CA ALA A 127 14.71 -10.65 24.04
C ALA A 127 13.64 -10.02 23.13
N LEU A 128 12.68 -9.26 23.67
CA LEU A 128 11.73 -8.48 22.86
C LEU A 128 12.44 -7.35 22.10
N VAL A 129 13.41 -6.67 22.71
CA VAL A 129 14.23 -5.67 22.02
C VAL A 129 14.98 -6.33 20.85
N ASP A 130 15.62 -7.47 21.09
CA ASP A 130 16.37 -8.17 20.04
C ASP A 130 15.46 -8.70 18.92
N LEU A 131 14.26 -9.18 19.25
CA LEU A 131 13.25 -9.56 18.26
C LEU A 131 12.89 -8.36 17.37
N ILE A 132 12.60 -7.20 17.96
CA ILE A 132 12.22 -6.00 17.20
C ILE A 132 13.38 -5.54 16.31
N ARG A 133 14.60 -5.53 16.83
CA ARG A 133 15.80 -5.16 16.07
C ARG A 133 16.03 -6.08 14.87
N ASN A 134 15.97 -7.39 15.11
CA ASN A 134 16.38 -8.38 14.11
C ASN A 134 15.26 -8.71 13.12
N ARG A 135 14.00 -8.60 13.54
CA ARG A 135 12.81 -9.02 12.77
C ARG A 135 11.80 -7.91 12.55
N GLY A 136 12.09 -6.67 12.94
CA GLY A 136 11.18 -5.54 12.73
C GLY A 136 10.85 -5.28 11.27
N LYS A 137 11.79 -5.52 10.34
CA LYS A 137 11.52 -5.44 8.89
C LYS A 137 10.45 -6.43 8.42
N GLU A 138 10.44 -7.64 8.98
CA GLU A 138 9.37 -8.64 8.74
C GLU A 138 8.02 -8.11 9.22
N ILE A 139 7.98 -7.53 10.42
CA ILE A 139 6.76 -6.95 11.00
C ILE A 139 6.25 -5.75 10.19
N ILE A 140 7.15 -4.85 9.75
CA ILE A 140 6.80 -3.72 8.88
C ILE A 140 6.17 -4.24 7.59
N LYS A 141 6.76 -5.28 6.99
CA LYS A 141 6.24 -5.87 5.76
C LYS A 141 4.83 -6.43 5.95
N LEU A 142 4.56 -7.15 7.05
CA LEU A 142 3.24 -7.68 7.37
C LEU A 142 2.16 -6.58 7.42
N PHE A 143 2.46 -5.44 8.06
CA PHE A 143 1.53 -4.31 8.13
C PHE A 143 1.36 -3.62 6.77
N LYS A 144 2.46 -3.34 6.06
CA LYS A 144 2.40 -2.68 4.74
C LYS A 144 1.65 -3.51 3.71
N ASP A 145 1.89 -4.83 3.66
CA ASP A 145 1.18 -5.72 2.74
C ASP A 145 -0.34 -5.71 2.99
N GLU A 146 -0.76 -5.61 4.26
CA GLU A 146 -2.19 -5.54 4.60
C GLU A 146 -2.80 -4.19 4.24
N ASP A 147 -2.08 -3.09 4.49
CA ASP A 147 -2.52 -1.76 4.09
C ASP A 147 -2.59 -1.62 2.56
N VAL A 148 -1.68 -2.25 1.80
CA VAL A 148 -1.76 -2.28 0.33
C VAL A 148 -3.03 -2.99 -0.12
N LYS A 149 -3.35 -4.16 0.45
CA LYS A 149 -4.60 -4.89 0.13
C LYS A 149 -5.84 -4.08 0.47
N PHE A 150 -5.84 -3.41 1.63
CA PHE A 150 -6.92 -2.53 2.03
C PHE A 150 -7.14 -1.40 1.02
N THR A 151 -6.07 -0.68 0.65
CA THR A 151 -6.12 0.40 -0.33
C THR A 151 -6.60 -0.09 -1.70
N GLN A 152 -6.08 -1.22 -2.18
CA GLN A 152 -6.53 -1.83 -3.43
C GLN A 152 -8.03 -2.21 -3.39
N ASN A 153 -8.53 -2.70 -2.25
CA ASN A 153 -9.96 -3.01 -2.10
C ASN A 153 -10.83 -1.75 -2.12
N ILE A 154 -10.35 -0.61 -1.64
CA ILE A 154 -11.02 0.68 -1.83
C ILE A 154 -11.03 1.03 -3.32
N PHE A 155 -9.87 1.01 -3.98
CA PHE A 155 -9.76 1.39 -5.39
C PHE A 155 -10.59 0.51 -6.32
N LYS A 156 -10.77 -0.77 -5.99
CA LYS A 156 -11.68 -1.68 -6.73
C LYS A 156 -13.13 -1.21 -6.72
N LYS A 157 -13.61 -0.58 -5.64
CA LYS A 157 -14.98 -0.09 -5.52
C LYS A 157 -15.25 1.14 -6.39
N GLU A 158 -14.21 1.92 -6.64
CA GLU A 158 -14.23 3.14 -7.46
C GLU A 158 -13.38 2.97 -8.74
N LYS A 159 -13.24 1.74 -9.25
CA LYS A 159 -12.32 1.45 -10.36
C LYS A 159 -12.83 2.06 -11.67
N LEU A 160 -11.97 2.74 -12.41
CA LEU A 160 -12.27 3.13 -13.79
C LEU A 160 -12.18 1.95 -14.76
N ASP A 161 -12.86 2.07 -15.90
CA ASP A 161 -12.69 1.12 -17.00
C ASP A 161 -11.35 1.36 -17.72
N GLU A 162 -10.30 0.65 -17.32
CA GLU A 162 -8.98 0.76 -17.93
C GLU A 162 -8.92 0.29 -19.39
N SER A 163 -9.93 -0.48 -19.85
CA SER A 163 -9.98 -0.94 -21.23
C SER A 163 -10.15 0.22 -22.21
N GLN A 164 -10.56 1.40 -21.75
CA GLN A 164 -10.60 2.60 -22.57
C GLN A 164 -9.22 3.04 -23.07
N PHE A 165 -8.12 2.64 -22.41
CA PHE A 165 -6.77 3.08 -22.74
C PHE A 165 -6.09 2.17 -23.79
N LYS A 166 -5.58 2.78 -24.85
CA LYS A 166 -4.86 2.12 -25.95
C LYS A 166 -3.58 1.47 -25.44
N THR A 167 -2.82 2.19 -24.60
CA THR A 167 -1.56 1.68 -24.04
C THR A 167 -1.77 0.45 -23.16
N ILE A 168 -2.78 0.44 -22.28
CA ILE A 168 -3.10 -0.75 -21.44
C ILE A 168 -3.43 -1.96 -22.31
N LYS A 169 -4.24 -1.77 -23.36
CA LYS A 169 -4.59 -2.81 -24.33
C LYS A 169 -3.37 -3.32 -25.09
N LYS A 170 -2.55 -2.42 -25.65
CA LYS A 170 -1.35 -2.78 -26.43
C LYS A 170 -0.33 -3.52 -25.58
N LEU A 171 -0.15 -3.08 -24.33
CA LEU A 171 0.78 -3.73 -23.41
C LEU A 171 0.23 -5.06 -22.87
N GLY A 172 -1.07 -5.35 -23.00
CA GLY A 172 -1.63 -6.59 -22.48
C GLY A 172 -1.58 -6.65 -20.95
N ILE A 173 -1.93 -5.56 -20.28
CA ILE A 173 -1.88 -5.49 -18.81
C ILE A 173 -3.23 -5.15 -18.19
N SER A 174 -3.31 -5.20 -16.87
CA SER A 174 -4.38 -4.61 -16.07
C SER A 174 -3.84 -4.02 -14.77
N LEU A 175 -4.52 -2.99 -14.28
CA LEU A 175 -4.23 -2.19 -13.11
C LEU A 175 -5.56 -1.80 -12.42
N THR A 176 -5.54 -1.72 -11.10
CA THR A 176 -6.67 -1.19 -10.34
C THR A 176 -6.49 0.31 -10.16
N ILE A 177 -6.98 1.09 -11.12
CA ILE A 177 -6.90 2.55 -11.11
C ILE A 177 -8.24 3.11 -10.63
N PRO A 178 -8.28 4.00 -9.62
CA PRO A 178 -9.52 4.63 -9.18
C PRO A 178 -9.97 5.75 -10.14
N GLU A 179 -11.28 5.99 -10.25
CA GLU A 179 -11.93 6.89 -11.23
C GLU A 179 -11.56 8.37 -11.12
N ARG A 180 -10.93 8.74 -10.00
CA ARG A 180 -10.38 10.06 -9.75
C ARG A 180 -9.15 10.39 -10.62
N PHE A 181 -8.50 9.40 -11.21
CA PHE A 181 -7.49 9.61 -12.25
C PHE A 181 -8.15 9.89 -13.59
N LYS A 182 -7.69 10.93 -14.28
CA LYS A 182 -8.14 11.35 -15.60
C LYS A 182 -7.00 11.27 -16.61
N LEU A 183 -7.35 11.02 -17.87
CA LEU A 183 -6.39 10.95 -18.96
C LEU A 183 -5.73 12.30 -19.21
N VAL A 184 -4.39 12.29 -19.33
CA VAL A 184 -3.60 13.42 -19.82
C VAL A 184 -3.11 13.12 -21.23
N GLU A 185 -2.50 11.95 -21.44
CA GLU A 185 -1.93 11.54 -22.73
C GLU A 185 -2.01 10.00 -22.88
N ASP A 186 -2.31 9.50 -24.07
CA ASP A 186 -2.27 8.07 -24.39
C ASP A 186 -1.90 7.86 -25.87
N THR A 187 -0.62 7.58 -26.10
CA THR A 187 -0.07 7.40 -27.44
C THR A 187 -0.13 5.94 -27.91
N GLY A 188 -0.58 5.02 -27.06
CA GLY A 188 -0.46 3.57 -27.25
C GLY A 188 0.87 2.99 -26.77
N ASP A 189 1.95 3.78 -26.73
CA ASP A 189 3.27 3.41 -26.18
C ASP A 189 3.56 4.06 -24.82
N PHE A 190 2.79 5.09 -24.49
CA PHE A 190 2.91 5.86 -23.26
C PHE A 190 1.52 6.29 -22.81
N LEU A 191 1.24 6.04 -21.53
CA LEU A 191 0.03 6.48 -20.85
C LEU A 191 0.40 7.42 -19.71
N TRP A 192 -0.28 8.54 -19.63
CA TRP A 192 -0.23 9.45 -18.50
C TRP A 192 -1.63 9.72 -17.97
N LEU A 193 -1.84 9.38 -16.69
CA LEU A 193 -3.05 9.72 -15.94
C LEU A 193 -2.73 10.67 -14.80
N ARG A 194 -3.67 11.54 -14.46
CA ARG A 194 -3.54 12.52 -13.38
C ARG A 194 -4.79 12.57 -12.50
N GLN A 195 -4.57 12.57 -11.19
CA GLN A 195 -5.56 12.89 -10.19
C GLN A 195 -5.22 14.25 -9.57
N HIS A 196 -6.16 15.17 -9.53
CA HIS A 196 -6.06 16.38 -8.70
C HIS A 196 -6.43 16.06 -7.25
N LEU A 197 -5.60 16.49 -6.31
CA LEU A 197 -5.76 16.25 -4.88
C LEU A 197 -6.77 17.26 -4.31
N LYS A 198 -7.94 16.78 -3.88
CA LYS A 198 -9.09 17.61 -3.47
C LYS A 198 -9.32 17.69 -1.95
N SER A 199 -8.51 17.03 -1.12
CA SER A 199 -8.73 16.95 0.35
C SER A 199 -7.53 17.42 1.18
N GLY A 200 -7.81 18.11 2.30
CA GLY A 200 -6.83 18.58 3.29
C GLY A 200 -6.30 20.01 3.08
N ILE A 201 -5.25 20.39 3.82
CA ILE A 201 -4.52 21.68 3.73
C ILE A 201 -3.97 21.93 2.31
N ALA A 202 -3.88 20.87 1.49
CA ALA A 202 -3.61 20.92 0.05
C ALA A 202 -4.84 21.31 -0.78
N ARG A 203 -5.60 22.35 -0.39
CA ARG A 203 -6.49 23.04 -1.34
C ARG A 203 -5.59 23.80 -2.33
N GLY A 204 -5.38 23.27 -3.54
CA GLY A 204 -4.53 23.88 -4.56
C GLY A 204 -4.15 22.93 -5.70
N ASP A 205 -3.01 23.19 -6.35
CA ASP A 205 -2.51 22.52 -7.56
C ASP A 205 -1.89 21.13 -7.33
N GLY A 206 -2.22 20.48 -6.20
CA GLY A 206 -1.67 19.17 -5.85
C GLY A 206 -2.12 18.08 -6.83
N THR A 207 -1.20 17.23 -7.30
CA THR A 207 -1.51 16.15 -8.23
C THR A 207 -0.78 14.85 -7.90
N ASN A 208 -1.48 13.74 -8.07
CA ASN A 208 -0.89 12.41 -8.25
C ASN A 208 -0.91 12.08 -9.73
N ASN A 209 0.18 11.50 -10.23
CA ASN A 209 0.33 11.16 -11.63
C ASN A 209 0.79 9.71 -11.75
N ILE A 210 0.29 9.03 -12.78
CA ILE A 210 0.67 7.67 -13.15
C ILE A 210 1.18 7.71 -14.59
N LEU A 211 2.35 7.14 -14.81
CA LEU A 211 2.90 6.85 -16.13
C LEU A 211 2.98 5.33 -16.32
N VAL A 212 2.63 4.88 -17.52
CA VAL A 212 2.83 3.48 -17.93
C VAL A 212 3.43 3.46 -19.32
N TYR A 213 4.52 2.72 -19.49
CA TYR A 213 5.21 2.53 -20.77
C TYR A 213 6.04 1.26 -20.74
N SER A 214 6.67 0.92 -21.86
CA SER A 214 7.63 -0.18 -21.91
C SER A 214 8.82 0.15 -22.81
N TYR A 215 9.94 -0.55 -22.62
CA TYR A 215 11.09 -0.50 -23.51
C TYR A 215 11.68 -1.90 -23.71
N PRO A 216 12.45 -2.16 -24.78
CA PRO A 216 13.01 -3.48 -25.05
C PRO A 216 13.89 -4.00 -23.91
N LEU A 217 13.79 -5.28 -23.59
CA LEU A 217 14.69 -5.96 -22.67
C LEU A 217 15.93 -6.40 -23.44
N GLU A 218 17.01 -5.61 -23.37
CA GLU A 218 18.28 -5.96 -24.01
C GLU A 218 19.15 -6.83 -23.10
N ASP A 219 19.37 -6.37 -21.85
CA ASP A 219 20.19 -7.04 -20.85
C ASP A 219 19.54 -6.90 -19.47
N GLU A 220 19.09 -8.03 -18.92
CA GLU A 220 18.43 -8.10 -17.61
C GLU A 220 19.30 -7.56 -16.48
N SER A 221 20.62 -7.74 -16.57
CA SER A 221 21.57 -7.29 -15.54
C SER A 221 21.72 -5.78 -15.48
N LYS A 222 21.39 -5.08 -16.57
CA LYS A 222 21.49 -3.62 -16.68
C LYS A 222 20.18 -2.90 -16.44
N VAL A 223 19.09 -3.62 -16.15
CA VAL A 223 17.77 -2.99 -15.98
C VAL A 223 17.81 -1.99 -14.83
N GLU A 224 18.38 -2.37 -13.68
CA GLU A 224 18.56 -1.51 -12.51
C GLU A 224 19.35 -0.23 -12.85
N ASP A 225 20.54 -0.39 -13.43
CA ASP A 225 21.41 0.73 -13.81
C ASP A 225 20.76 1.70 -14.82
N ASN A 226 19.81 1.21 -15.61
CA ASN A 226 19.15 1.99 -16.65
C ASN A 226 17.91 2.75 -16.16
N ILE A 227 17.39 2.51 -14.95
CA ILE A 227 16.12 3.07 -14.49
C ILE A 227 16.11 4.59 -14.62
N THR A 228 17.09 5.28 -14.02
CA THR A 228 17.18 6.75 -14.04
C THR A 228 17.28 7.30 -15.46
N ARG A 229 18.14 6.69 -16.30
CA ARG A 229 18.33 7.10 -17.70
C ARG A 229 17.03 6.99 -18.51
N MET A 230 16.29 5.89 -18.31
CA MET A 230 15.02 5.67 -19.01
C MET A 230 13.94 6.63 -18.53
N ARG A 231 13.86 6.90 -17.22
CA ARG A 231 12.93 7.90 -16.66
C ARG A 231 13.19 9.28 -17.26
N ASP A 232 14.43 9.75 -17.27
CA ASP A 232 14.78 11.07 -17.80
C ASP A 232 14.50 11.16 -19.32
N THR A 233 14.69 10.05 -20.05
CA THR A 233 14.35 9.97 -21.48
C THR A 233 12.84 10.14 -21.71
N ILE A 234 12.01 9.49 -20.89
CA ILE A 234 10.55 9.59 -20.95
C ILE A 234 10.08 10.97 -20.49
N GLY A 235 10.63 11.50 -19.40
CA GLY A 235 10.35 12.84 -18.88
C GLY A 235 10.64 13.92 -19.92
N LYS A 236 11.80 13.86 -20.59
CA LYS A 236 12.15 14.78 -21.68
C LYS A 236 11.18 14.72 -22.87
N LYS A 237 10.70 13.53 -23.22
CA LYS A 237 9.85 13.32 -24.39
C LYS A 237 8.39 13.70 -24.14
N TYR A 238 7.87 13.40 -22.96
CA TYR A 238 6.42 13.43 -22.70
C TYR A 238 5.98 14.39 -21.60
N ILE A 239 6.90 14.90 -20.77
CA ILE A 239 6.55 15.75 -19.63
C ILE A 239 7.30 17.08 -19.74
N PRO A 240 6.80 18.00 -20.59
CA PRO A 240 7.41 19.32 -20.76
C PRO A 240 7.19 20.19 -19.52
N GLY A 241 8.12 21.10 -19.28
CA GLY A 241 7.95 22.21 -18.33
C GLY A 241 7.24 23.39 -18.98
N SER A 242 7.19 24.51 -18.26
CA SER A 242 6.48 25.72 -18.70
C SER A 242 7.12 26.44 -19.90
N LYS A 243 8.40 26.17 -20.19
CA LYS A 243 9.18 26.79 -21.27
C LYS A 243 9.99 25.75 -22.04
N GLU A 244 10.39 26.11 -23.25
CA GLU A 244 11.29 25.29 -24.06
C GLU A 244 12.57 24.93 -23.31
N GLY A 245 13.00 23.67 -23.44
CA GLY A 245 14.15 23.12 -22.71
C GLY A 245 13.86 22.66 -21.28
N MET A 246 12.73 23.06 -20.68
CA MET A 246 12.28 22.55 -19.38
C MET A 246 11.52 21.23 -19.57
N HIS A 247 11.83 20.25 -18.74
CA HIS A 247 11.19 18.94 -18.74
C HIS A 247 11.45 18.23 -17.41
N MET A 248 10.64 17.22 -17.09
CA MET A 248 10.86 16.39 -15.92
C MET A 248 12.16 15.59 -16.05
N ILE A 249 12.95 15.60 -14.97
CA ILE A 249 14.13 14.77 -14.75
C ILE A 249 14.09 14.19 -13.34
N THR A 250 14.92 13.20 -13.10
CA THR A 250 15.27 12.74 -11.75
C THR A 250 16.15 13.79 -11.08
N GLU A 251 15.87 14.11 -9.81
CA GLU A 251 16.63 15.10 -9.03
C GLU A 251 18.12 14.73 -9.03
N GLN A 252 18.98 15.65 -9.49
CA GLN A 252 20.40 15.35 -9.67
C GLN A 252 21.20 15.35 -8.37
N ALA A 253 20.68 15.99 -7.32
CA ALA A 253 21.38 16.15 -6.05
C ALA A 253 21.47 14.85 -5.24
N TYR A 254 20.59 13.88 -5.48
CA TYR A 254 20.53 12.63 -4.71
C TYR A 254 20.21 11.44 -5.60
N THR A 255 20.99 10.37 -5.45
CA THR A 255 20.72 9.09 -6.14
C THR A 255 19.44 8.47 -5.59
N PRO A 256 18.50 8.03 -6.45
CA PRO A 256 17.34 7.24 -6.03
C PRO A 256 17.75 5.94 -5.33
N PHE A 257 16.86 5.43 -4.48
CA PHE A 257 17.03 4.16 -3.80
C PHE A 257 16.31 3.07 -4.58
N THR A 258 17.03 2.02 -4.96
CA THR A 258 16.48 0.88 -5.69
C THR A 258 16.51 -0.38 -4.81
N PHE A 259 15.43 -1.15 -4.87
CA PHE A 259 15.23 -2.38 -4.13
C PHE A 259 14.73 -3.49 -5.07
N ASP A 260 15.14 -4.73 -4.82
CA ASP A 260 14.49 -5.88 -5.42
C ASP A 260 13.01 -5.91 -5.04
N ALA A 261 12.18 -6.18 -6.03
CA ALA A 261 10.73 -6.29 -5.88
C ALA A 261 10.18 -7.43 -6.73
N GLU A 262 8.91 -7.74 -6.51
CA GLU A 262 8.17 -8.69 -7.31
C GLU A 262 6.80 -8.09 -7.64
N ILE A 263 6.43 -8.12 -8.92
CA ILE A 263 5.10 -7.73 -9.38
C ILE A 263 4.57 -8.88 -10.23
N ASP A 264 3.40 -9.39 -9.85
CA ASP A 264 2.75 -10.49 -10.55
C ASP A 264 3.66 -11.73 -10.78
N GLY A 265 4.40 -12.12 -9.75
CA GLY A 265 5.33 -13.26 -9.81
C GLY A 265 6.60 -13.02 -10.62
N ARG A 266 6.80 -11.80 -11.14
CA ARG A 266 7.95 -11.44 -11.99
C ARG A 266 8.92 -10.56 -11.24
N LYS A 267 10.22 -10.77 -11.50
CA LYS A 267 11.30 -9.93 -10.97
C LYS A 267 11.07 -8.48 -11.40
N ALA A 268 11.13 -7.58 -10.43
CA ALA A 268 11.00 -6.16 -10.65
C ALA A 268 12.01 -5.39 -9.77
N TYR A 269 12.19 -4.12 -10.09
CA TYR A 269 12.93 -3.19 -9.25
C TYR A 269 11.99 -2.07 -8.79
N GLU A 270 11.90 -1.88 -7.48
CA GLU A 270 11.23 -0.73 -6.87
C GLU A 270 12.25 0.39 -6.70
N THR A 271 12.06 1.52 -7.37
CA THR A 271 12.92 2.70 -7.21
C THR A 271 12.15 3.88 -6.63
N ARG A 272 12.69 4.48 -5.57
CA ARG A 272 12.14 5.65 -4.89
C ARG A 272 13.13 6.80 -4.96
N GLY A 273 12.65 7.97 -5.36
CA GLY A 273 13.50 9.15 -5.47
C GLY A 273 12.67 10.41 -5.63
N LYS A 274 13.34 11.49 -6.02
CA LYS A 274 12.70 12.76 -6.30
C LYS A 274 12.79 13.07 -7.79
N TRP A 275 11.76 13.69 -8.33
CA TRP A 275 11.75 14.30 -9.64
C TRP A 275 11.80 15.81 -9.47
N GLU A 276 12.35 16.48 -10.47
CA GLU A 276 12.32 17.94 -10.61
C GLU A 276 12.05 18.31 -12.08
N VAL A 277 11.55 19.51 -12.32
CA VAL A 277 11.57 20.08 -13.66
C VAL A 277 12.90 20.79 -13.85
N LYS A 278 13.65 20.37 -14.87
CA LYS A 278 14.93 20.98 -15.22
C LYS A 278 14.77 22.49 -15.43
N ASN A 279 15.59 23.27 -14.72
CA ASN A 279 15.57 24.73 -14.70
C ASN A 279 14.30 25.37 -14.09
N ASP A 280 13.61 24.65 -13.19
CA ASP A 280 12.43 25.13 -12.46
C ASP A 280 12.48 24.64 -11.00
N PHE A 281 11.60 25.16 -10.14
CA PHE A 281 11.50 24.79 -8.72
C PHE A 281 10.47 23.68 -8.46
N MET A 282 9.72 23.26 -9.48
CA MET A 282 8.76 22.17 -9.35
C MET A 282 9.47 20.84 -9.11
N ALA A 283 9.19 20.22 -7.97
CA ALA A 283 9.76 18.94 -7.59
C ALA A 283 8.80 18.13 -6.71
N GLY A 284 9.09 16.84 -6.56
CA GLY A 284 8.33 15.95 -5.69
C GLY A 284 8.88 14.53 -5.66
N PRO A 285 8.29 13.65 -4.84
CA PRO A 285 8.68 12.25 -4.80
C PRO A 285 8.08 11.44 -5.94
N PHE A 286 8.75 10.34 -6.29
CA PHE A 286 8.23 9.30 -7.17
C PHE A 286 8.46 7.89 -6.59
N ILE A 287 7.67 6.95 -7.08
CA ILE A 287 7.88 5.52 -7.00
C ILE A 287 7.84 4.91 -8.40
N ASN A 288 8.77 4.02 -8.70
CA ASN A 288 8.91 3.34 -9.98
C ASN A 288 8.95 1.84 -9.77
N TYR A 289 8.27 1.10 -10.63
CA TYR A 289 8.44 -0.34 -10.77
C TYR A 289 8.88 -0.65 -12.20
N SER A 290 10.10 -1.14 -12.34
CA SER A 290 10.63 -1.67 -13.61
C SER A 290 10.54 -3.19 -13.57
N ILE A 291 9.57 -3.74 -14.31
CA ILE A 291 9.16 -5.15 -14.26
C ILE A 291 9.72 -5.88 -15.47
N ILE A 292 10.47 -6.95 -15.23
CA ILE A 292 11.08 -7.75 -16.29
C ILE A 292 10.02 -8.69 -16.86
N ASP A 293 9.59 -8.44 -18.10
CA ASP A 293 8.62 -9.23 -18.83
C ASP A 293 9.32 -9.97 -19.97
N LYS A 294 9.89 -11.13 -19.64
CA LYS A 294 10.69 -11.96 -20.55
C LYS A 294 9.87 -12.50 -21.72
N GLU A 295 8.61 -12.83 -21.47
CA GLU A 295 7.69 -13.42 -22.46
C GLU A 295 7.47 -12.46 -23.64
N ASN A 296 7.42 -11.15 -23.36
CA ASN A 296 7.25 -10.10 -24.36
C ASN A 296 8.56 -9.36 -24.70
N ASN A 297 9.70 -9.87 -24.23
CA ASN A 297 11.04 -9.27 -24.41
C ASN A 297 11.11 -7.76 -24.11
N ARG A 298 10.55 -7.35 -22.97
CA ARG A 298 10.46 -5.93 -22.58
C ARG A 298 10.66 -5.73 -21.08
N VAL A 299 10.98 -4.49 -20.72
CA VAL A 299 10.79 -3.97 -19.36
C VAL A 299 9.52 -3.14 -19.37
N LEU A 300 8.54 -3.58 -18.58
CA LEU A 300 7.32 -2.84 -18.34
C LEU A 300 7.53 -1.88 -17.18
N VAL A 301 7.18 -0.61 -17.35
CA VAL A 301 7.37 0.41 -16.32
C VAL A 301 6.03 0.95 -15.86
N PHE A 302 5.83 0.91 -14.54
CA PHE A 302 4.88 1.75 -13.83
C PHE A 302 5.67 2.85 -13.10
N GLU A 303 5.19 4.07 -13.19
CA GLU A 303 5.74 5.19 -12.42
C GLU A 303 4.60 6.00 -11.81
N GLY A 304 4.67 6.23 -10.51
CA GLY A 304 3.79 7.13 -9.79
C GLY A 304 4.58 8.30 -9.24
N PHE A 305 4.14 9.53 -9.46
CA PHE A 305 4.77 10.70 -8.84
C PHE A 305 3.75 11.71 -8.33
N THR A 306 4.14 12.44 -7.28
CA THR A 306 3.27 13.40 -6.59
C THR A 306 3.88 14.79 -6.63
N TYR A 307 3.07 15.77 -7.01
CA TYR A 307 3.34 17.19 -6.76
C TYR A 307 2.38 17.67 -5.67
N ALA A 308 2.89 18.01 -4.49
CA ALA A 308 2.06 18.49 -3.39
C ALA A 308 2.90 19.31 -2.38
N PRO A 309 3.35 20.52 -2.75
CA PRO A 309 4.39 21.24 -2.01
C PRO A 309 4.05 21.46 -0.53
N SER A 310 2.80 21.78 -0.21
CA SER A 310 2.36 22.24 1.12
C SER A 310 1.95 21.13 2.10
N VAL A 311 2.09 19.85 1.73
CA VAL A 311 1.66 18.73 2.58
C VAL A 311 2.65 17.57 2.56
N ASN A 312 2.56 16.72 3.56
CA ASN A 312 3.23 15.43 3.61
C ASN A 312 2.77 14.52 2.46
N LYS A 313 3.68 13.69 1.95
CA LYS A 313 3.53 12.98 0.67
C LYS A 313 3.64 11.47 0.79
N ARG A 314 4.06 10.93 1.95
CA ARG A 314 4.18 9.48 2.18
C ARG A 314 2.92 8.72 1.78
N ASP A 315 1.76 9.19 2.22
CA ASP A 315 0.49 8.48 2.00
C ASP A 315 0.05 8.55 0.52
N PHE A 316 0.35 9.64 -0.20
CA PHE A 316 0.10 9.72 -1.64
C PHE A 316 1.00 8.76 -2.43
N ILE A 317 2.29 8.66 -2.07
CA ILE A 317 3.21 7.68 -2.65
C ILE A 317 2.75 6.25 -2.33
N PHE A 318 2.21 6.01 -1.14
CA PHE A 318 1.66 4.71 -0.76
C PHE A 318 0.41 4.34 -1.57
N GLU A 319 -0.47 5.30 -1.88
CA GLU A 319 -1.59 5.05 -2.80
C GLU A 319 -1.10 4.67 -4.20
N LEU A 320 -0.09 5.37 -4.72
CA LEU A 320 0.51 5.06 -6.02
C LEU A 320 1.21 3.68 -6.01
N GLU A 321 1.88 3.32 -4.92
CA GLU A 321 2.44 1.99 -4.68
C GLU A 321 1.35 0.91 -4.73
N ALA A 322 0.20 1.14 -4.09
CA ALA A 322 -0.91 0.20 -4.10
C ALA A 322 -1.48 -0.03 -5.51
N ILE A 323 -1.52 1.01 -6.35
CA ILE A 323 -1.89 0.88 -7.76
C ILE A 323 -0.84 0.06 -8.52
N ALA A 324 0.45 0.39 -8.37
CA ALA A 324 1.54 -0.33 -9.01
C ALA A 324 1.52 -1.83 -8.70
N LYS A 325 1.35 -2.18 -7.41
CA LYS A 325 1.26 -3.55 -6.91
C LYS A 325 -0.01 -4.29 -7.33
N SER A 326 -0.96 -3.62 -7.97
CA SER A 326 -2.15 -4.26 -8.55
C SER A 326 -1.94 -4.70 -10.00
N LEU A 327 -0.78 -4.37 -10.60
CA LEU A 327 -0.46 -4.68 -11.99
C LEU A 327 -0.48 -6.19 -12.23
N LYS A 328 -1.09 -6.58 -13.34
CA LYS A 328 -1.08 -7.94 -13.88
C LYS A 328 -0.73 -7.91 -15.36
N ILE A 329 0.12 -8.83 -15.81
CA ILE A 329 0.43 -9.03 -17.24
C ILE A 329 -0.41 -10.22 -17.73
N LYS A 330 -1.15 -10.02 -18.82
CA LYS A 330 -2.16 -10.97 -19.34
C LYS A 330 -1.58 -11.98 -20.31
#